data_AF-A0A1Q9BT87-F1
#
_entry.id   AF-A0A1Q9BT87-F1
#
_cell.length_a   1.000
_cell.length_b   1.000
_cell.length_c   1.000
_cell.angle_alpha   90.00
_cell.angle_beta   90.00
_cell.angle_gamma   90.00
#
_symmetry.space_group_name_H-M   'P 1'
#
loop_
_entity.id
_entity.type
_entity.pdbx_description
1 polymer ?
#
loop_
_entity_poly.entity_id
_entity_poly.type
_entity_poly.pdbx_seq_one_letter_code
_entity_poly.pdbx_strand_id
1 'polypeptide(L)' 'MARLRLSALAFLSLGACSQRPEVSTADGQLQGVWKGEVRAFLGIPFALPPIGDRRLRPPVAKPPWT' A
#
# COMPACT_ATOMS: atom_id res chain seq x y z
N MET A 1 -47.78 -0.75 -32.93
CA MET A 1 -47.66 0.16 -31.77
C MET A 1 -47.90 -0.70 -30.53
N ALA A 2 -47.08 -0.88 -29.51
CA ALA A 2 -45.89 -0.22 -29.00
C ALA A 2 -45.00 -1.28 -28.31
N ARG A 3 -43.68 -1.02 -28.26
CA ARG A 3 -42.68 -1.91 -27.65
C ARG A 3 -42.57 -1.57 -26.15
N LEU A 4 -43.02 -2.46 -25.27
CA LEU A 4 -42.85 -2.30 -23.82
C LEU A 4 -41.48 -2.88 -23.42
N ARG A 5 -40.48 -2.02 -23.28
CA ARG A 5 -39.16 -2.41 -22.77
C ARG A 5 -39.21 -2.47 -21.25
N LEU A 6 -39.34 -3.66 -20.67
CA LEU A 6 -39.04 -3.87 -19.26
C LEU A 6 -37.53 -3.70 -19.07
N SER A 7 -37.12 -2.59 -18.45
CA SER A 7 -35.75 -2.38 -18.02
C SER A 7 -35.54 -3.17 -16.72
N ALA A 8 -34.73 -4.24 -16.78
CA ALA A 8 -34.27 -4.93 -15.59
C ALA A 8 -33.16 -4.08 -14.93
N LEU A 9 -33.41 -3.61 -13.70
CA LEU A 9 -32.40 -2.94 -12.88
C LEU A 9 -31.25 -3.91 -12.59
N ALA A 10 -30.08 -3.65 -13.16
CA ALA A 10 -28.85 -4.29 -12.75
C ALA A 10 -28.40 -3.69 -11.40
N PHE A 11 -28.48 -4.45 -10.32
CA PHE A 11 -27.79 -4.12 -9.07
C PHE A 11 -26.28 -4.36 -9.27
N LEU A 12 -25.54 -3.30 -9.61
CA LEU A 12 -24.08 -3.33 -9.52
C LEU A 12 -23.70 -3.29 -8.04
N SER A 13 -23.25 -4.41 -7.49
CA SER A 13 -22.48 -4.41 -6.25
C SER A 13 -21.12 -3.77 -6.52
N LEU A 14 -20.96 -2.49 -6.17
CA LEU A 14 -19.65 -1.89 -6.05
C LEU A 14 -18.94 -2.56 -4.86
N GLY A 15 -18.06 -3.51 -5.15
CA GLY A 15 -17.13 -4.03 -4.17
C GLY A 15 -16.31 -2.87 -3.62
N ALA A 16 -16.54 -2.52 -2.35
CA ALA A 16 -15.72 -1.53 -1.66
C ALA A 16 -14.30 -2.12 -1.51
N CYS A 17 -13.39 -1.72 -2.39
CA CYS A 17 -11.97 -1.96 -2.18
C CYS A 17 -11.56 -1.15 -0.95
N SER A 18 -11.24 -1.82 0.16
CA SER A 18 -10.69 -1.17 1.34
C SER A 18 -9.39 -0.47 0.93
N GLN A 19 -9.42 0.87 0.83
CA GLN A 19 -8.27 1.67 0.43
C GLN A 19 -7.18 1.50 1.49
N ARG A 20 -6.09 0.81 1.13
CA ARG A 20 -4.93 0.70 2.00
C ARG A 20 -4.28 2.09 2.12
N PRO A 21 -3.81 2.48 3.31
CA PRO A 21 -3.16 3.77 3.45
C PRO A 21 -1.83 3.77 2.70
N GLU A 22 -1.56 4.85 1.97
CA GLU A 22 -0.31 5.08 1.27
C GLU A 22 0.34 6.38 1.76
N VAL A 23 1.67 6.44 1.73
CA VAL A 23 2.44 7.64 2.09
C VAL A 23 3.71 7.75 1.25
N SER A 24 4.07 8.98 0.90
CA SER A 24 5.32 9.30 0.21
C SER A 24 6.41 9.65 1.22
N THR A 25 7.61 9.11 1.01
CA THR A 25 8.80 9.37 1.83
C THR A 25 9.96 9.78 0.93
N ALA A 26 11.05 10.28 1.52
CA ALA A 26 12.30 10.52 0.78
C ALA A 26 12.87 9.25 0.12
N ASP A 27 12.50 8.08 0.66
CA ASP A 27 12.92 6.79 0.16
C ASP A 27 11.96 6.21 -0.90
N GLY A 28 10.77 6.77 -1.11
CA GLY A 28 9.76 6.24 -2.05
C GLY A 28 8.38 6.05 -1.43
N GLN A 29 7.49 5.39 -2.17
CA GLN A 29 6.10 5.13 -1.76
C GLN A 29 6.01 3.93 -0.79
N LEU A 30 5.23 4.09 0.27
CA LEU A 30 4.94 3.01 1.22
C LEU A 30 3.45 2.73 1.26
N GLN A 31 3.10 1.45 1.25
CA GLN A 31 1.75 0.97 1.51
C GLN A 31 1.68 0.40 2.92
N GLY A 32 0.65 0.79 3.67
CA GLY A 32 0.41 0.35 5.04
C GLY A 32 -0.88 -0.45 5.18
N VAL A 33 -1.30 -0.59 6.43
CA VAL A 33 -2.57 -1.22 6.82
C VAL A 33 -3.31 -0.35 7.82
N TRP A 34 -4.64 -0.37 7.77
CA TRP A 34 -5.47 0.22 8.83
C TRP A 34 -5.52 -0.74 10.03
N LYS A 35 -5.29 -0.20 11.22
CA LYS A 35 -5.50 -0.87 12.51
C LYS A 35 -6.44 0.00 13.35
N GLY A 36 -7.74 -0.22 13.20
CA GLY A 36 -8.75 0.72 13.71
C GLY A 36 -8.59 2.07 13.02
N GLU A 37 -8.43 3.12 13.80
CA GLU A 37 -8.24 4.50 13.30
C GLU A 37 -6.78 4.85 12.97
N VAL A 38 -5.83 3.92 13.21
CA VAL A 38 -4.41 4.14 12.99
C VAL A 38 -3.95 3.57 11.64
N ARG A 39 -3.08 4.31 10.93
CA ARG A 39 -2.34 3.82 9.77
C ARG A 39 -1.00 3.25 10.21
N ALA A 40 -0.79 1.95 10.02
CA ALA A 40 0.45 1.27 10.39
C ALA A 40 1.28 0.93 9.15
N PHE A 41 2.54 1.35 9.15
CA PHE A 41 3.55 1.01 8.14
C PHE A 41 4.69 0.26 8.84
N LEU A 42 4.96 -0.97 8.43
CA LEU A 42 5.81 -1.90 9.18
C LEU A 42 6.94 -2.44 8.30
N GLY A 43 8.07 -2.79 8.93
CA GLY A 43 9.20 -3.43 8.24
C GLY A 43 9.94 -2.52 7.26
N ILE A 44 9.88 -1.20 7.42
CA ILE A 44 10.53 -0.24 6.53
C ILE A 44 12.05 -0.26 6.79
N PRO A 45 12.89 -0.71 5.84
CA PRO A 45 14.34 -0.65 5.99
C PRO A 45 14.85 0.79 5.97
N PHE A 46 15.61 1.18 7.00
CA PHE A 46 16.30 2.48 7.05
C PHE A 46 17.76 2.41 6.57
N ALA A 47 18.31 1.21 6.43
CA ALA A 47 19.71 0.95 6.07
C ALA A 47 19.85 -0.39 5.32
N LEU A 48 21.01 -0.62 4.74
CA LEU A 48 21.38 -1.92 4.16
C LEU A 48 21.49 -3.00 5.25
N PRO A 49 21.14 -4.28 4.96
CA PRO A 49 21.24 -5.37 5.92
C PRO A 49 22.68 -5.52 6.49
N PRO A 50 22.88 -5.52 7.82
CA PRO A 50 24.20 -5.53 8.46
C PRO A 50 24.82 -6.95 8.54
N ILE A 51 24.85 -7.64 7.40
CA ILE A 51 25.36 -9.01 7.26
C ILE A 51 26.66 -9.05 6.45
N GLY A 52 27.39 -10.17 6.52
CA GLY A 52 28.68 -10.35 5.83
C GLY A 52 29.69 -9.29 6.24
N ASP A 53 30.30 -8.64 5.25
CA ASP A 53 31.26 -7.55 5.44
C ASP A 53 30.66 -6.27 6.05
N ARG A 54 29.38 -6.23 6.40
CA ARG A 54 28.78 -5.14 7.17
C ARG A 54 28.56 -5.48 8.65
N ARG A 55 28.89 -6.71 9.08
CA ARG A 55 28.76 -7.10 10.48
C ARG A 55 29.70 -6.26 11.36
N LEU A 56 29.22 -5.86 12.54
CA LEU A 56 29.93 -5.02 13.51
C LEU A 56 30.42 -3.66 12.96
N ARG A 57 29.74 -3.11 11.93
CA ARG A 57 30.04 -1.80 11.35
C ARG A 57 28.82 -0.88 11.47
N PRO A 58 29.00 0.46 11.41
CA PRO A 58 27.90 1.41 11.38
C PRO A 58 26.90 1.12 10.24
N PRO A 59 25.61 1.49 10.40
CA PRO A 59 24.60 1.31 9.36
C PRO A 59 24.96 2.13 8.13
N VAL A 60 24.72 1.55 6.95
CA VAL A 60 24.93 2.21 5.66
C VAL A 60 23.57 2.50 5.05
N ALA A 61 23.34 3.74 4.60
CA ALA A 61 22.07 4.12 3.97
C ALA A 61 21.75 3.21 2.77
N LYS A 62 20.47 2.83 2.64
CA LYS A 62 19.99 2.08 1.49
C LYS A 62 19.55 3.02 0.36
N PRO A 63 19.58 2.58 -0.91
CA PRO A 63 19.01 3.38 -2.00
C PRO A 63 17.48 3.54 -1.84
N PRO A 64 16.91 4.63 -2.38
CA PRO A 64 15.46 4.76 -2.56
C PRO A 64 14.86 3.65 -3.44
N TRP A 65 13.55 3.50 -3.36
CA TRP A 65 12.72 2.52 -4.05
C TRP A 65 12.00 3.26 -5.18
N THR A 66 11.75 2.59 -6.31
CA THR A 66 11.03 3.16 -7.47
C THR A 66 9.64 2.56 -7.59
#